data_AF-A0A430S8H8-F1
#
_entry.id   AF-A0A430S8H8-F1
#
_cell.length_a   1.000
_cell.length_b   1.000
_cell.length_c   1.000
_cell.angle_alpha   90.00
_cell.angle_beta   90.00
_cell.angle_gamma   90.00
#
_symmetry.space_group_name_H-M   'P 1'
#
loop_
_entity.id
_entity.type
_entity.pdbx_description
1 polymer ?
#
loop_
_entity_poly.entity_id
_entity_poly.type
_entity_poly.pdbx_seq_one_letter_code
_entity_poly.pdbx_strand_id
1 'polypeptide(L)'
;DLPIPEGARGERRLSGFRLLHTHLAKGGLSRPDLTVLFLNRLDSLAALEVEDGRPTTLHLAFLSPPKALEEDWRILPPKPYFQYLEFDHKAEVEALEEELARQARVRELVDGSGERAILVGVDRGEGPEAEAYLAELAELTRTAGGVPVKKVLVFRPHLDPRYLVGLGKLEELKSLAYHENASTLIFGLELTPTQAREIEKATGLKVLDRTQLILDIFALHAKTPEAQTQVELAQLRYLLPRLVGKGKE
;
A
#
# COMPACT_ATOMS: atom_id res chain seq x y z
N ASP A 1 -2.17 19.72 -2.14
CA ASP A 1 -1.10 18.83 -1.63
C ASP A 1 -1.21 18.69 -0.13
N LEU A 2 -1.23 17.45 0.35
CA LEU A 2 -1.18 17.17 1.78
C LEU A 2 0.27 17.28 2.25
N PRO A 3 0.55 17.89 3.41
CA PRO A 3 1.91 18.07 3.92
C PRO A 3 2.43 16.78 4.57
N ILE A 4 2.35 15.64 3.89
CA ILE A 4 2.85 14.35 4.37
C ILE A 4 4.21 14.13 3.72
N PRO A 5 5.31 14.04 4.48
CA PRO A 5 6.64 13.81 3.91
C PRO A 5 6.70 12.52 3.09
N GLU A 6 7.32 12.58 1.91
CA GLU A 6 7.66 11.39 1.13
C GLU A 6 8.70 10.58 1.93
N GLY A 7 8.28 9.44 2.50
CA GLY A 7 9.11 8.63 3.40
C GLY A 7 8.37 8.08 4.63
N ALA A 8 7.16 8.58 4.89
CA ALA A 8 6.27 8.18 5.98
C ALA A 8 5.71 6.74 5.92
N ARG A 9 6.18 5.89 4.98
CA ARG A 9 5.49 4.65 4.62
C ARG A 9 6.22 3.44 5.19
N GLY A 10 6.01 3.17 6.48
CA GLY A 10 6.37 1.88 7.05
C GLY A 10 5.49 0.77 6.46
N GLU A 11 6.09 -0.26 5.84
CA GLU A 11 5.34 -1.34 5.18
C GLU A 11 4.42 -2.12 6.13
N ARG A 12 4.76 -2.17 7.43
CA ARG A 12 4.06 -2.97 8.44
C ARG A 12 3.53 -2.17 9.64
N ARG A 13 3.77 -0.87 9.70
CA ARG A 13 3.41 0.01 10.83
C ARG A 13 2.59 1.20 10.36
N LEU A 14 2.06 1.95 11.31
CA LEU A 14 1.50 3.27 11.00
C LEU A 14 2.64 4.19 10.55
N SER A 15 2.26 5.28 9.90
CA SER A 15 3.22 6.19 9.29
C SER A 15 4.04 6.99 10.31
N GLY A 16 3.59 7.06 11.56
CA GLY A 16 4.16 7.94 12.59
C GLY A 16 3.70 9.40 12.43
N PHE A 17 2.83 9.68 11.47
CA PHE A 17 2.33 11.03 11.20
C PHE A 17 0.88 11.17 11.63
N ARG A 18 0.58 12.35 12.16
CA ARG A 18 -0.76 12.79 12.56
C ARG A 18 -1.12 14.01 11.74
N LEU A 19 -2.34 14.05 11.23
CA LEU A 19 -2.82 15.20 10.47
C LEU A 19 -3.90 15.93 11.27
N LEU A 20 -3.70 17.22 11.50
CA LEU A 20 -4.69 18.12 12.07
C LEU A 20 -5.01 19.20 11.04
N HIS A 21 -6.30 19.40 10.75
CA HIS A 21 -6.78 20.49 9.90
C HIS A 21 -8.01 21.16 10.52
N THR A 22 -8.35 22.36 10.03
CA THR A 22 -9.46 23.15 10.55
C THR A 22 -10.61 23.22 9.56
N HIS A 23 -11.84 23.07 10.04
CA HIS A 23 -13.06 23.28 9.26
C HIS A 23 -13.78 24.55 9.73
N LEU A 24 -14.15 25.40 8.78
CA LEU A 24 -14.95 26.61 9.03
C LEU A 24 -16.46 26.31 9.06
N ALA A 25 -16.86 25.11 8.62
CA ALA A 25 -18.24 24.65 8.63
C ALA A 25 -18.38 23.42 9.54
N LYS A 26 -19.57 23.27 10.13
CA LYS A 26 -19.94 22.09 10.92
C LYS A 26 -20.09 20.89 9.98
N GLY A 27 -19.64 19.71 10.41
CA GLY A 27 -19.77 18.51 9.57
C GLY A 27 -18.75 17.40 9.83
N GLY A 28 -17.80 17.61 10.73
CA GLY A 28 -16.81 16.60 11.11
C GLY A 28 -15.90 16.15 9.98
N LEU A 29 -15.49 14.88 10.06
CA LEU A 29 -14.57 14.26 9.09
C LEU A 29 -15.32 13.80 7.85
N SER A 30 -14.87 14.28 6.70
CA SER A 30 -15.42 13.92 5.40
C SER A 30 -14.82 12.61 4.89
N ARG A 31 -15.48 11.97 3.93
CA ARG A 31 -14.94 10.76 3.29
C ARG A 31 -13.57 10.98 2.64
N PRO A 32 -13.28 12.10 1.95
CA PRO A 32 -11.93 12.45 1.53
C PRO A 32 -10.90 12.45 2.67
N ASP A 33 -11.24 12.98 3.85
CA ASP A 33 -10.34 12.98 5.01
C ASP A 33 -10.02 11.55 5.47
N LEU A 34 -11.06 10.73 5.56
CA LEU A 34 -10.93 9.32 5.97
C LEU A 34 -10.12 8.50 4.96
N THR A 35 -10.30 8.78 3.66
CA THR A 35 -9.45 8.24 2.61
C THR A 35 -7.99 8.67 2.79
N VAL A 36 -7.71 9.92 3.17
CA VAL A 36 -6.34 10.38 3.44
C VAL A 36 -5.72 9.64 4.63
N LEU A 37 -6.47 9.50 5.72
CA LEU A 37 -6.08 8.71 6.90
C LEU A 37 -5.67 7.29 6.48
N PHE A 38 -6.54 6.63 5.73
CA PHE A 38 -6.34 5.26 5.28
C PHE A 38 -5.17 5.09 4.31
N LEU A 39 -5.19 5.84 3.20
CA LEU A 39 -4.19 5.73 2.15
C LEU A 39 -2.79 6.09 2.69
N ASN A 40 -2.66 6.99 3.66
CA ASN A 40 -1.34 7.34 4.19
C ASN A 40 -0.97 6.58 5.45
N ARG A 41 -1.83 5.65 5.91
CA ARG A 41 -1.69 4.93 7.17
C ARG A 41 -1.34 5.89 8.33
N LEU A 42 -2.04 7.03 8.41
CA LEU A 42 -1.79 8.00 9.46
C LEU A 42 -2.05 7.38 10.83
N ASP A 43 -1.28 7.80 11.83
CA ASP A 43 -1.52 7.43 13.22
C ASP A 43 -2.92 7.88 13.64
N SER A 44 -3.30 9.08 13.20
CA SER A 44 -4.63 9.65 13.35
C SER A 44 -4.85 10.81 12.40
N LEU A 45 -6.13 11.16 12.22
CA LEU A 45 -6.55 12.37 11.53
C LEU A 45 -7.59 13.09 12.37
N ALA A 46 -7.40 14.40 12.53
CA ALA A 46 -8.24 15.24 13.36
C ALA A 46 -8.71 16.49 12.61
N ALA A 47 -10.02 16.78 12.68
CA ALA A 47 -10.60 18.04 12.18
C ALA A 47 -11.09 18.89 13.35
N LEU A 48 -10.60 20.13 13.43
CA LEU A 48 -11.01 21.10 14.42
C LEU A 48 -12.01 22.09 13.83
N GLU A 49 -13.23 22.09 14.35
CA GLU A 49 -14.23 23.09 13.98
C GLU A 49 -13.85 24.45 14.56
N VAL A 50 -13.99 25.49 13.74
CA VAL A 50 -13.72 26.88 14.11
C VAL A 50 -14.95 27.73 13.84
N GLU A 51 -15.51 28.33 14.88
CA GLU A 51 -16.66 29.24 14.83
C GLU A 51 -16.25 30.59 15.42
N ASP A 52 -16.49 31.68 14.69
CA ASP A 52 -16.08 33.04 15.06
C ASP A 52 -14.59 33.17 15.44
N GLY A 53 -13.73 32.42 14.74
CA GLY A 53 -12.28 32.40 14.99
C GLY A 53 -11.86 31.63 16.25
N ARG A 54 -12.78 30.89 16.88
CA ARG A 54 -12.50 30.09 18.09
C ARG A 54 -12.66 28.60 17.81
N PRO A 55 -11.73 27.76 18.30
CA PRO A 55 -11.86 26.31 18.21
C PRO A 55 -13.01 25.82 19.09
N THR A 56 -13.83 24.94 18.55
CA THR A 56 -14.99 24.37 19.25
C THR A 56 -14.83 22.86 19.41
N THR A 57 -15.31 22.09 18.44
CA THR A 57 -15.36 20.64 18.46
C THR A 57 -14.17 20.05 17.73
N LEU A 58 -13.53 19.05 18.33
CA LEU A 58 -12.54 18.21 17.66
C LEU A 58 -13.20 16.88 17.25
N HIS A 59 -13.03 16.55 15.99
CA HIS A 59 -13.34 15.25 15.42
C HIS A 59 -12.03 14.50 15.23
N LEU A 60 -11.93 13.27 15.73
CA LEU A 60 -10.69 12.50 15.72
C LEU A 60 -10.97 11.09 15.19
N ALA A 61 -10.16 10.63 14.25
CA ALA A 61 -10.24 9.30 13.69
C ALA A 61 -8.89 8.57 13.74
N PHE A 62 -8.98 7.25 13.89
CA PHE A 62 -7.89 6.29 13.84
C PHE A 62 -8.19 5.24 12.76
N LEU A 63 -7.18 4.52 12.29
CA LEU A 63 -7.42 3.33 11.48
C LEU A 63 -8.06 2.22 12.33
N SER A 64 -8.86 1.41 11.68
CA SER A 64 -9.34 0.16 12.24
C SER A 64 -8.31 -0.95 11.97
N PRO A 65 -8.07 -1.85 12.92
CA PRO A 65 -7.37 -3.10 12.60
C PRO A 65 -8.12 -3.84 11.48
N PRO A 66 -7.41 -4.51 10.56
CA PRO A 66 -8.03 -5.30 9.50
C PRO A 66 -9.10 -6.25 10.05
N LYS A 67 -10.30 -6.22 9.42
CA LYS A 67 -11.46 -7.05 9.76
C LYS A 67 -12.06 -6.84 11.16
N ALA A 68 -11.67 -5.79 11.88
CA ALA A 68 -12.26 -5.47 13.20
C ALA A 68 -13.61 -4.76 13.10
N LEU A 69 -13.82 -3.97 12.04
CA LEU A 69 -15.04 -3.19 11.78
C LEU A 69 -15.44 -3.33 10.30
N GLU A 70 -16.68 -2.93 9.98
CA GLU A 70 -17.13 -2.77 8.57
C GLU A 70 -16.34 -1.68 7.83
N GLU A 71 -15.87 -0.66 8.56
CA GLU A 71 -15.09 0.45 8.02
C GLU A 71 -13.60 0.38 8.40
N ASP A 72 -12.76 0.85 7.49
CA ASP A 72 -11.30 0.91 7.60
C ASP A 72 -10.77 1.89 8.67
N TRP A 73 -11.66 2.67 9.27
CA TRP A 73 -11.36 3.67 10.28
C TRP A 73 -12.40 3.65 11.39
N ARG A 74 -12.02 4.21 12.54
CA ARG A 74 -12.87 4.45 13.70
C ARG A 74 -12.85 5.94 14.02
N ILE A 75 -14.02 6.56 13.93
CA ILE A 75 -14.22 7.95 14.37
C ILE A 75 -14.61 7.92 15.86
N LEU A 76 -13.86 8.64 16.69
CA LEU A 76 -14.19 8.80 18.10
C LEU A 76 -15.34 9.80 18.27
N PRO A 77 -16.14 9.71 19.36
CA PRO A 77 -17.21 10.66 19.61
C PRO A 77 -16.70 12.10 19.57
N PRO A 78 -17.34 13.01 18.81
CA PRO A 78 -16.92 14.40 18.75
C PRO A 78 -17.06 15.05 20.12
N LYS A 79 -16.04 15.79 20.54
CA LYS A 79 -16.01 16.48 21.83
C LYS A 79 -15.42 17.87 21.67
N PRO A 80 -15.72 18.81 22.57
CA PRO A 80 -14.97 20.06 22.64
C PRO A 80 -13.46 19.81 22.71
N TYR A 81 -12.67 20.58 21.95
CA TYR A 81 -11.23 20.31 21.74
C TYR A 81 -10.45 20.14 23.05
N PHE A 82 -10.81 20.90 24.09
CA PHE A 82 -10.14 20.87 25.38
C PHE A 82 -10.25 19.52 26.09
N GLN A 83 -11.29 18.73 25.82
CA GLN A 83 -11.44 17.39 26.39
C GLN A 83 -10.47 16.38 25.78
N TYR A 84 -9.92 16.67 24.60
CA TYR A 84 -8.87 15.86 23.98
C TYR A 84 -7.45 16.26 24.41
N LEU A 85 -7.29 17.29 25.25
CA LEU A 85 -5.96 17.66 25.75
C LEU A 85 -5.38 16.64 26.74
N GLU A 86 -6.24 15.93 27.47
CA GLU A 86 -5.86 14.84 28.38
C GLU A 86 -5.97 13.47 27.72
N PHE A 87 -6.32 13.41 26.44
CA PHE A 87 -6.47 12.16 25.71
C PHE A 87 -5.11 11.51 25.49
N ASP A 88 -4.94 10.27 25.93
CA ASP A 88 -3.72 9.51 25.73
C ASP A 88 -3.64 8.98 24.29
N HIS A 89 -3.29 9.88 23.38
CA HIS A 89 -3.10 9.56 21.98
C HIS A 89 -2.01 8.52 21.77
N LYS A 90 -0.99 8.50 22.64
CA LYS A 90 0.12 7.58 22.50
C LYS A 90 -0.36 6.15 22.76
N ALA A 91 -1.11 5.93 23.85
CA ALA A 91 -1.67 4.62 24.17
C ALA A 91 -2.58 4.08 23.06
N GLU A 92 -3.40 4.93 22.43
CA GLU A 92 -4.30 4.51 21.34
C GLU A 92 -3.53 4.06 20.08
N VAL A 93 -2.46 4.78 19.73
CA VAL A 93 -1.58 4.40 18.62
C VAL A 93 -0.83 3.11 18.94
N GLU A 94 -0.25 3.00 20.15
CA GLU A 94 0.49 1.81 20.58
C GLU A 94 -0.41 0.56 20.59
N ALA A 95 -1.65 0.67 21.07
CA ALA A 95 -2.61 -0.43 21.05
C ALA A 95 -2.96 -0.88 19.62
N LEU A 96 -3.16 0.08 18.70
CA LEU A 96 -3.42 -0.21 17.29
C LEU A 96 -2.20 -0.88 16.62
N GLU A 97 -1.00 -0.37 16.85
CA GLU A 97 0.23 -0.98 16.33
C GLU A 97 0.45 -2.39 16.88
N GLU A 98 0.17 -2.63 18.16
CA GLU A 98 0.29 -3.95 18.77
C GLU A 98 -0.69 -4.94 18.13
N GLU A 99 -1.93 -4.53 17.91
CA GLU A 99 -2.94 -5.37 17.24
C GLU A 99 -2.55 -5.67 15.79
N LEU A 100 -2.10 -4.67 15.02
CA LEU A 100 -1.58 -4.87 13.66
C LEU A 100 -0.40 -5.83 13.64
N ALA A 101 0.55 -5.67 14.57
CA ALA A 101 1.72 -6.55 14.70
C ALA A 101 1.32 -7.98 15.10
N ARG A 102 0.33 -8.14 15.97
CA ARG A 102 -0.22 -9.45 16.37
C ARG A 102 -0.82 -10.18 15.16
N GLN A 103 -1.65 -9.50 14.38
CA GLN A 103 -2.24 -10.06 13.17
C GLN A 103 -1.17 -10.43 12.12
N ALA A 104 -0.16 -9.57 11.95
CA ALA A 104 0.96 -9.84 11.06
C ALA A 104 1.71 -11.11 11.45
N ARG A 105 2.02 -11.30 12.74
CA ARG A 105 2.67 -12.52 13.26
C ARG A 105 1.84 -13.78 13.02
N VAL A 106 0.53 -13.71 13.25
CA VAL A 106 -0.37 -14.85 12.98
C VAL A 106 -0.31 -15.26 11.51
N ARG A 107 -0.33 -14.28 10.60
CA ARG A 107 -0.25 -14.55 9.15
C ARG A 107 1.10 -15.12 8.73
N GLU A 108 2.18 -14.62 9.31
CA GLU A 108 3.53 -15.14 9.07
C GLU A 108 3.66 -16.61 9.49
N LEU A 109 3.03 -17.00 10.60
CA LEU A 109 2.98 -18.40 11.05
C LEU A 109 2.16 -19.30 10.10
N VAL A 110 1.10 -18.77 9.50
CA VAL A 110 0.20 -19.55 8.62
C VAL A 110 0.77 -19.67 7.21
N ASP A 111 1.26 -18.56 6.64
CA ASP A 111 1.64 -18.49 5.23
C ASP A 111 3.16 -18.51 4.99
N GLY A 112 3.98 -18.43 6.06
CA GLY A 112 5.43 -18.36 6.02
C GLY A 112 6.00 -16.95 6.09
N SER A 113 7.33 -16.84 6.27
CA SER A 113 8.06 -15.57 6.43
C SER A 113 8.39 -14.85 5.12
N GLY A 114 7.93 -15.36 3.99
CA GLY A 114 8.16 -14.75 2.68
C GLY A 114 7.43 -13.43 2.50
N GLU A 115 7.86 -12.65 1.50
CA GLU A 115 7.25 -11.35 1.20
C GLU A 115 5.81 -11.53 0.69
N ARG A 116 4.84 -10.96 1.40
CA ARG A 116 3.41 -11.08 1.08
C ARG A 116 3.03 -10.17 -0.07
N ALA A 117 2.49 -10.76 -1.14
CA ALA A 117 2.22 -10.06 -2.38
C ALA A 117 0.79 -10.26 -2.89
N ILE A 118 0.21 -9.18 -3.42
CA ILE A 118 -1.01 -9.24 -4.24
C ILE A 118 -0.59 -9.32 -5.70
N LEU A 119 -1.14 -10.31 -6.40
CA LEU A 119 -0.89 -10.51 -7.81
C LEU A 119 -1.95 -9.79 -8.63
N VAL A 120 -1.52 -9.01 -9.62
CA VAL A 120 -2.40 -8.22 -10.47
C VAL A 120 -2.25 -8.69 -11.92
N GLY A 121 -3.30 -9.32 -12.42
CA GLY A 121 -3.46 -9.69 -13.83
C GLY A 121 -4.37 -8.68 -14.54
N VAL A 122 -4.17 -8.52 -15.85
CA VAL A 122 -5.06 -7.74 -16.70
C VAL A 122 -5.59 -8.63 -17.81
N ASP A 123 -6.91 -8.67 -17.94
CA ASP A 123 -7.61 -9.35 -19.03
C ASP A 123 -8.07 -8.31 -20.05
N ARG A 124 -7.53 -8.35 -21.26
CA ARG A 124 -7.86 -7.48 -22.39
C ARG A 124 -8.83 -8.14 -23.36
N GLY A 125 -9.46 -9.26 -22.97
CA GLY A 125 -10.36 -10.07 -23.78
C GLY A 125 -9.89 -11.50 -23.97
N GLU A 126 -8.78 -11.90 -23.33
CA GLU A 126 -8.23 -13.26 -23.38
C GLU A 126 -9.01 -14.24 -22.47
N GLY A 127 -9.78 -13.74 -21.48
CA GLY A 127 -10.69 -14.55 -20.66
C GLY A 127 -9.96 -15.65 -19.88
N PRO A 128 -10.28 -16.96 -20.09
CA PRO A 128 -9.63 -18.06 -19.36
C PRO A 128 -8.10 -18.09 -19.45
N GLU A 129 -7.53 -17.58 -20.55
CA GLU A 129 -6.08 -17.51 -20.70
C GLU A 129 -5.46 -16.52 -19.72
N ALA A 130 -6.12 -15.39 -19.46
CA ALA A 130 -5.68 -14.39 -18.48
C ALA A 130 -5.69 -14.95 -17.05
N GLU A 131 -6.68 -15.78 -16.71
CA GLU A 131 -6.72 -16.50 -15.43
C GLU A 131 -5.56 -17.49 -15.30
N ALA A 132 -5.23 -18.22 -16.38
CA ALA A 132 -4.11 -19.15 -16.41
C ALA A 132 -2.77 -18.43 -16.22
N TYR A 133 -2.54 -17.29 -16.89
CA TYR A 133 -1.35 -16.46 -16.68
C TYR A 133 -1.26 -15.93 -15.24
N LEU A 134 -2.38 -15.55 -14.63
CA LEU A 134 -2.39 -15.11 -13.23
C LEU A 134 -2.13 -16.27 -12.26
N ALA A 135 -2.55 -17.48 -12.61
CA ALA A 135 -2.22 -18.69 -11.86
C ALA A 135 -0.72 -19.01 -11.93
N GLU A 136 -0.14 -18.94 -13.14
CA GLU A 136 1.30 -19.08 -13.37
C GLU A 136 2.11 -18.05 -12.58
N LEU A 137 1.71 -16.78 -12.61
CA LEU A 137 2.38 -15.70 -11.84
C LEU A 137 2.46 -16.02 -10.35
N ALA A 138 1.46 -16.72 -9.81
CA ALA A 138 1.47 -17.17 -8.42
C ALA A 138 2.51 -18.25 -8.15
N GLU A 139 2.71 -19.19 -9.08
CA GLU A 139 3.78 -20.18 -8.97
C GLU A 139 5.17 -19.54 -9.09
N LEU A 140 5.34 -18.56 -9.99
CA LEU A 140 6.58 -17.80 -10.10
C LEU A 140 6.87 -17.05 -8.79
N THR A 141 5.86 -16.41 -8.22
CA THR A 141 5.98 -15.71 -6.93
C THR A 141 6.43 -16.65 -5.81
N ARG A 142 5.84 -17.84 -5.71
CA ARG A 142 6.27 -18.87 -4.75
C ARG A 142 7.71 -19.32 -5.00
N THR A 143 8.08 -19.53 -6.26
CA THR A 143 9.43 -19.93 -6.67
C THR A 143 10.47 -18.86 -6.30
N ALA A 144 10.09 -17.58 -6.32
CA ALA A 144 10.91 -16.46 -5.87
C ALA A 144 10.98 -16.31 -4.33
N GLY A 145 10.32 -17.19 -3.56
CA GLY A 145 10.25 -17.11 -2.09
C GLY A 145 9.19 -16.14 -1.56
N GLY A 146 8.32 -15.60 -2.43
CA GLY A 146 7.19 -14.75 -2.06
C GLY A 146 5.95 -15.55 -1.66
N VAL A 147 5.03 -14.88 -0.96
CA VAL A 147 3.75 -15.42 -0.49
C VAL A 147 2.61 -14.72 -1.22
N PRO A 148 2.01 -15.33 -2.26
CA PRO A 148 0.89 -14.73 -2.97
C PRO A 148 -0.41 -14.84 -2.16
N VAL A 149 -0.86 -13.72 -1.58
CA VAL A 149 -2.00 -13.69 -0.64
C VAL A 149 -3.34 -13.46 -1.34
N LYS A 150 -3.32 -12.76 -2.48
CA LYS A 150 -4.49 -12.54 -3.34
C LYS A 150 -4.11 -12.49 -4.80
N LYS A 151 -5.06 -12.88 -5.65
CA LYS A 151 -5.01 -12.75 -7.10
C LYS A 151 -6.14 -11.83 -7.52
N VAL A 152 -5.82 -10.77 -8.24
CA VAL A 152 -6.79 -9.80 -8.75
C VAL A 152 -6.66 -9.77 -10.26
N LEU A 153 -7.69 -10.23 -10.95
CA LEU A 153 -7.80 -10.11 -12.40
C LEU A 153 -8.68 -8.90 -12.72
N VAL A 154 -8.16 -7.99 -13.54
CA VAL A 154 -8.87 -6.76 -13.94
C VAL A 154 -9.20 -6.84 -15.42
N PHE A 155 -10.49 -6.90 -15.76
CA PHE A 155 -10.90 -6.77 -17.15
C PHE A 155 -10.73 -5.31 -17.62
N ARG A 156 -9.89 -5.12 -18.64
CA ARG A 156 -9.57 -3.83 -19.21
C ARG A 156 -9.03 -3.96 -20.64
N PRO A 157 -9.88 -3.75 -21.68
CA PRO A 157 -9.45 -3.86 -23.07
C PRO A 157 -8.41 -2.81 -23.48
N HIS A 158 -8.43 -1.63 -22.85
CA HIS A 158 -7.47 -0.56 -23.07
C HIS A 158 -6.77 -0.17 -21.77
N LEU A 159 -5.45 -0.35 -21.72
CA LEU A 159 -4.64 -0.07 -20.54
C LEU A 159 -4.57 1.44 -20.28
N ASP A 160 -4.62 1.82 -19.02
CA ASP A 160 -4.27 3.18 -18.61
C ASP A 160 -2.76 3.38 -18.82
N PRO A 161 -2.32 4.38 -19.59
CA PRO A 161 -0.89 4.55 -19.89
C PRO A 161 -0.05 4.86 -18.65
N ARG A 162 -0.64 5.44 -17.59
CA ARG A 162 0.04 5.79 -16.34
C ARG A 162 -0.05 4.69 -15.29
N TYR A 163 -1.18 4.01 -15.17
CA TYR A 163 -1.46 3.10 -14.04
C TYR A 163 -1.80 1.66 -14.43
N LEU A 164 -1.88 1.34 -15.72
CA LEU A 164 -2.44 0.11 -16.29
C LEU A 164 -3.91 -0.15 -15.92
N VAL A 165 -4.17 -0.45 -14.66
CA VAL A 165 -5.49 -0.76 -14.08
C VAL A 165 -6.28 0.48 -13.66
N GLY A 166 -5.67 1.66 -13.70
CA GLY A 166 -6.30 2.95 -13.39
C GLY A 166 -6.31 3.28 -11.89
N LEU A 167 -6.45 4.57 -11.58
CA LEU A 167 -6.27 5.08 -10.21
C LEU A 167 -7.24 4.48 -9.19
N GLY A 168 -8.54 4.42 -9.50
CA GLY A 168 -9.53 3.85 -8.57
C GLY A 168 -9.25 2.39 -8.22
N LYS A 169 -8.75 1.61 -9.19
CA LYS A 169 -8.38 0.21 -8.93
C LYS A 169 -7.11 0.11 -8.08
N LEU A 170 -6.17 1.05 -8.22
CA LEU A 170 -5.00 1.12 -7.33
C LEU A 170 -5.39 1.44 -5.88
N GLU A 171 -6.39 2.29 -5.66
CA GLU A 171 -6.94 2.56 -4.32
C GLU A 171 -7.57 1.31 -3.71
N GLU A 172 -8.35 0.57 -4.49
CA GLU A 172 -8.88 -0.75 -4.07
C GLU A 172 -7.77 -1.75 -3.75
N LEU A 173 -6.74 -1.85 -4.58
CA LEU A 173 -5.61 -2.75 -4.37
C LEU A 173 -4.83 -2.39 -3.10
N LYS A 174 -4.70 -1.11 -2.81
CA LYS A 174 -4.07 -0.63 -1.58
C LYS A 174 -4.89 -0.98 -0.34
N SER A 175 -6.22 -0.84 -0.41
CA SER A 175 -7.10 -1.30 0.66
C SER A 175 -6.99 -2.80 0.89
N LEU A 176 -7.00 -3.57 -0.21
CA LEU A 176 -6.78 -5.00 -0.15
C LEU A 176 -5.41 -5.35 0.44
N ALA A 177 -4.35 -4.62 0.09
CA ALA A 177 -3.01 -4.82 0.63
C ALA A 177 -2.96 -4.59 2.13
N TYR A 178 -3.59 -3.52 2.63
CA TYR A 178 -3.72 -3.28 4.07
C TYR A 178 -4.44 -4.44 4.76
N HIS A 179 -5.58 -4.87 4.22
CA HIS A 179 -6.35 -5.96 4.80
C HIS A 179 -5.63 -7.30 4.79
N GLU A 180 -4.84 -7.58 3.76
CA GLU A 180 -4.10 -8.84 3.59
C GLU A 180 -2.66 -8.78 4.13
N ASN A 181 -2.26 -7.63 4.70
CA ASN A 181 -0.92 -7.35 5.21
C ASN A 181 0.13 -7.63 4.12
N ALA A 182 -0.18 -7.23 2.90
CA ALA A 182 0.73 -7.32 1.76
C ALA A 182 1.51 -6.01 1.63
N SER A 183 2.82 -6.11 1.44
CA SER A 183 3.70 -4.96 1.19
C SER A 183 3.94 -4.72 -0.30
N THR A 184 3.56 -5.69 -1.14
CA THR A 184 4.05 -5.78 -2.51
C THR A 184 2.92 -6.07 -3.49
N LEU A 185 2.91 -5.33 -4.61
CA LEU A 185 2.09 -5.61 -5.77
C LEU A 185 2.96 -6.22 -6.86
N ILE A 186 2.54 -7.36 -7.42
CA ILE A 186 3.23 -8.01 -8.53
C ILE A 186 2.31 -7.97 -9.75
N PHE A 187 2.70 -7.21 -10.77
CA PHE A 187 1.97 -7.13 -12.03
C PHE A 187 2.42 -8.23 -13.00
N GLY A 188 1.45 -8.92 -13.60
CA GLY A 188 1.72 -9.95 -14.60
C GLY A 188 2.21 -9.43 -15.95
N LEU A 189 2.08 -8.11 -16.18
CA LEU A 189 2.60 -7.41 -17.36
C LEU A 189 3.87 -6.65 -16.99
N GLU A 190 4.74 -6.43 -17.97
CA GLU A 190 5.89 -5.55 -17.83
C GLU A 190 5.45 -4.09 -17.63
N LEU A 191 6.07 -3.39 -16.69
CA LEU A 191 5.80 -1.99 -16.42
C LEU A 191 6.88 -1.12 -17.04
N THR A 192 6.52 0.03 -17.60
CA THR A 192 7.53 1.06 -17.87
C THR A 192 8.09 1.64 -16.56
N PRO A 193 9.30 2.24 -16.56
CA PRO A 193 9.84 2.91 -15.37
C PRO A 193 8.89 3.95 -14.77
N THR A 194 8.24 4.74 -15.62
CA THR A 194 7.25 5.75 -15.20
C THR A 194 6.03 5.10 -14.56
N GLN A 195 5.46 4.05 -15.17
CA GLN A 195 4.31 3.35 -14.59
C GLN A 195 4.62 2.78 -13.22
N ALA A 196 5.76 2.09 -13.07
CA ALA A 196 6.17 1.55 -11.78
C ALA A 196 6.27 2.64 -10.71
N ARG A 197 6.95 3.75 -10.99
CA ARG A 197 7.07 4.90 -10.06
C ARG A 197 5.70 5.48 -9.69
N GLU A 198 4.84 5.68 -10.67
CA GLU A 198 3.52 6.28 -10.44
C GLU A 198 2.61 5.37 -9.62
N ILE A 199 2.67 4.04 -9.85
CA ILE A 199 1.95 3.05 -9.05
C ILE A 199 2.52 3.00 -7.63
N GLU A 200 3.84 2.99 -7.44
CA GLU A 200 4.48 3.06 -6.12
C GLU A 200 4.09 4.34 -5.38
N LYS A 201 4.05 5.48 -6.07
CA LYS A 201 3.66 6.77 -5.47
C LYS A 201 2.20 6.76 -5.02
N ALA A 202 1.30 6.27 -5.87
CA ALA A 202 -0.13 6.19 -5.55
C ALA A 202 -0.43 5.17 -4.44
N THR A 203 0.19 3.99 -4.51
CA THR A 203 -0.12 2.88 -3.60
C THR A 203 0.68 2.93 -2.31
N GLY A 204 1.93 3.42 -2.34
CA GLY A 204 2.85 3.32 -1.22
C GLY A 204 3.33 1.91 -0.93
N LEU A 205 3.13 0.99 -1.87
CA LEU A 205 3.57 -0.38 -1.82
C LEU A 205 4.76 -0.56 -2.75
N LYS A 206 5.59 -1.57 -2.48
CA LYS A 206 6.62 -2.00 -3.42
C LYS A 206 5.94 -2.57 -4.66
N VAL A 207 6.43 -2.22 -5.84
CA VAL A 207 5.86 -2.70 -7.10
C VAL A 207 6.90 -3.52 -7.86
N LEU A 208 6.52 -4.76 -8.20
CA LEU A 208 7.27 -5.64 -9.07
C LEU A 208 6.47 -5.89 -10.34
N ASP A 209 7.17 -6.12 -11.43
CA ASP A 209 6.59 -6.63 -12.67
C ASP A 209 7.10 -8.03 -12.97
N ARG A 210 6.58 -8.63 -14.05
CA ARG A 210 6.95 -9.98 -14.46
C ARG A 210 8.46 -10.11 -14.76
N THR A 211 9.07 -9.10 -15.35
CA THR A 211 10.50 -9.13 -15.70
C THR A 211 11.36 -9.15 -14.44
N GLN A 212 11.08 -8.28 -13.47
CA GLN A 212 11.82 -8.26 -12.19
C GLN A 212 11.66 -9.58 -11.43
N LEU A 213 10.45 -10.15 -11.39
CA LEU A 213 10.20 -11.43 -10.72
C LEU A 213 11.03 -12.57 -11.33
N ILE A 214 11.13 -12.62 -12.67
CA ILE A 214 11.94 -13.64 -13.36
C ILE A 214 13.43 -13.46 -13.04
N LEU A 215 13.92 -12.22 -13.01
CA LEU A 215 15.31 -11.93 -12.64
C LEU A 215 15.61 -12.36 -11.19
N ASP A 216 14.67 -12.16 -10.28
CA ASP A 216 14.80 -12.58 -8.87
C ASP A 216 14.87 -14.12 -8.76
N ILE A 217 14.05 -14.85 -9.54
CA ILE A 217 14.14 -16.31 -9.64
C ILE A 217 15.51 -16.73 -10.16
N PHE A 218 16.02 -16.11 -11.22
CA PHE A 218 17.35 -16.46 -11.74
C PHE A 218 18.45 -16.17 -10.73
N ALA A 219 18.36 -15.08 -9.97
CA ALA A 219 19.32 -14.75 -8.92
C ALA A 219 19.37 -15.83 -7.83
N LEU A 220 18.21 -16.37 -7.42
CA LEU A 220 18.14 -17.47 -6.45
C LEU A 220 18.81 -18.77 -6.95
N HIS A 221 18.73 -19.03 -8.26
CA HIS A 221 19.22 -20.26 -8.88
C HIS A 221 20.64 -20.16 -9.44
N ALA A 222 21.21 -18.96 -9.61
CA ALA A 222 22.56 -18.77 -10.15
C ALA A 222 23.65 -19.27 -9.17
N LYS A 223 24.17 -20.47 -9.42
CA LYS A 223 25.21 -21.10 -8.56
C LYS A 223 26.65 -20.92 -9.06
N THR A 224 26.86 -20.65 -10.34
CA THR A 224 28.21 -20.46 -10.89
C THR A 224 28.57 -18.98 -11.00
N PRO A 225 29.87 -18.60 -10.93
CA PRO A 225 30.30 -17.22 -11.08
C PRO A 225 29.84 -16.57 -12.40
N GLU A 226 29.85 -17.33 -13.50
CA GLU A 226 29.41 -16.85 -14.80
C GLU A 226 27.90 -16.56 -14.80
N ALA A 227 27.10 -17.47 -14.23
CA ALA A 227 25.66 -17.29 -14.14
C ALA A 227 25.30 -16.11 -13.23
N GLN A 228 26.00 -15.96 -12.09
CA GLN A 228 25.81 -14.83 -11.18
C GLN A 228 26.10 -13.49 -11.87
N THR A 229 27.22 -13.41 -12.60
CA THR A 229 27.61 -12.21 -13.34
C THR A 229 26.59 -11.85 -14.42
N GLN A 230 26.04 -12.84 -15.13
CA GLN A 230 25.02 -12.61 -16.16
C GLN A 230 23.70 -12.12 -15.57
N VAL A 231 23.27 -12.71 -14.45
CA VAL A 231 22.04 -12.29 -13.77
C VAL A 231 22.21 -10.87 -13.21
N GLU A 232 23.35 -10.58 -12.57
CA GLU A 232 23.65 -9.25 -12.05
C GLU A 232 23.67 -8.21 -13.19
N LEU A 233 24.30 -8.51 -14.32
CA LEU A 233 24.28 -7.64 -15.49
C LEU A 233 22.85 -7.39 -16.00
N ALA A 234 22.00 -8.43 -16.02
CA ALA A 234 20.61 -8.30 -16.42
C ALA A 234 19.81 -7.43 -15.45
N GLN A 235 19.99 -7.62 -14.14
CA GLN A 235 19.39 -6.78 -13.11
C GLN A 235 19.86 -5.32 -13.23
N LEU A 236 21.16 -5.07 -13.41
CA LEU A 236 21.70 -3.72 -13.60
C LEU A 236 21.12 -3.05 -14.84
N ARG A 237 21.00 -3.76 -15.96
CA ARG A 237 20.40 -3.25 -17.19
C ARG A 237 18.91 -2.91 -17.01
N TYR A 238 18.18 -3.73 -16.28
CA TYR A 238 16.76 -3.50 -15.99
C TYR A 238 16.56 -2.32 -15.01
N LEU A 239 17.43 -2.20 -14.01
CA LEU A 239 17.37 -1.15 -12.99
C LEU A 239 17.84 0.22 -13.53
N LEU A 240 18.84 0.26 -14.41
CA LEU A 240 19.41 1.49 -14.94
C LEU A 240 18.37 2.53 -15.40
N PRO A 241 17.41 2.22 -16.30
CA PRO A 241 16.39 3.19 -16.71
C PRO A 241 15.39 3.56 -15.60
N ARG A 242 15.30 2.77 -14.52
CA ARG A 242 14.42 3.00 -13.36
C ARG A 242 15.07 3.81 -12.24
N LEU A 243 16.40 3.91 -12.25
CA LEU A 243 17.18 4.72 -11.30
C LEU A 243 17.34 6.16 -11.79
N VAL A 244 17.36 6.39 -13.10
CA VAL A 244 17.47 7.72 -13.71
C VAL A 244 16.20 8.52 -13.39
N GLY A 245 16.32 9.48 -12.47
CA GLY A 245 15.21 10.31 -11.98
C GLY A 245 14.99 10.27 -10.47
N LYS A 246 15.57 9.30 -9.74
CA LYS A 246 15.50 9.24 -8.26
C LYS A 246 16.42 10.23 -7.53
N GLY A 247 17.29 10.95 -8.24
CA GLY A 247 18.27 11.90 -7.68
C GLY A 247 18.00 13.38 -7.97
N LYS A 248 16.78 13.73 -8.39
CA LYS A 248 16.34 15.12 -8.60
C LYS A 248 15.12 15.39 -7.72
N GLU A 249 15.30 15.37 -6.42
CA GLU A 249 14.35 15.89 -5.42
C GLU A 249 15.14 16.70 -4.39
#